data_AF-A0A8H2QTB4-F1
#
_entry.id   AF-A0A8H2QTB4-F1
#
_cell.length_a   1.000
_cell.length_b   1.000
_cell.length_c   1.000
_cell.angle_alpha   90.00
_cell.angle_beta   90.00
_cell.angle_gamma   90.00
#
_symmetry.space_group_name_H-M   'P 1'
#
loop_
_entity.id
_entity.type
_entity.pdbx_description
1 polymer ?
#
loop_
_entity_poly.entity_id
_entity_poly.type
_entity_poly.pdbx_seq_one_letter_code
_entity_poly.pdbx_strand_id
1 'polypeptide(L)' 'MVEKKTSEAQRRASKEWKKRNPEHARYLSVRSAARTFSRKYAKNREEVEELLTIFDTENINRQN' A
#
# COMPACT_ATOMS: atom_id res chain seq x y z
N MET A 1 -9.49 27.93 -8.02
CA MET A 1 -9.61 26.45 -7.92
C MET A 1 -8.30 25.85 -8.37
N VAL A 2 -7.70 24.92 -7.62
CA VAL A 2 -6.48 24.22 -8.07
C VAL A 2 -6.88 23.23 -9.16
N GLU A 3 -6.34 23.41 -10.36
CA GLU A 3 -6.59 22.54 -11.50
C GLU A 3 -6.04 21.14 -11.22
N LYS A 4 -6.90 20.12 -11.27
CA LYS A 4 -6.51 18.74 -10.98
C LYS A 4 -5.88 18.14 -12.22
N LYS A 5 -4.72 17.49 -12.06
CA LYS A 5 -4.04 16.74 -13.13
C LYS A 5 -4.84 15.55 -13.68
N THR A 6 -5.90 15.12 -12.99
CA THR A 6 -6.70 13.93 -13.33
C THR A 6 -8.15 14.31 -13.57
N SER A 7 -8.74 13.83 -14.67
CA SER A 7 -10.12 14.15 -15.01
C SER A 7 -11.12 13.49 -14.06
N GLU A 8 -12.33 14.06 -13.93
CA GLU A 8 -13.40 13.46 -13.14
C GLU A 8 -13.78 12.06 -13.64
N ALA A 9 -13.73 11.82 -14.95
CA ALA A 9 -13.98 10.51 -15.54
C ALA A 9 -12.95 9.47 -15.07
N GLN A 10 -11.66 9.81 -15.07
CA GLN A 10 -10.59 8.92 -14.59
C GLN A 10 -10.72 8.61 -13.09
N ARG A 11 -11.12 9.61 -12.29
CA ARG A 11 -11.37 9.44 -10.85
C ARG A 11 -12.55 8.49 -10.59
N ARG A 12 -13.64 8.63 -11.36
CA ARG A 12 -14.80 7.73 -11.30
C ARG A 12 -14.42 6.31 -11.69
N ALA A 13 -13.72 6.13 -12.81
CA ALA A 13 -13.24 4.82 -13.26
C ALA A 13 -12.37 4.13 -12.20
N SER A 14 -11.43 4.87 -11.59
CA SER A 14 -10.58 4.37 -10.51
C SER A 14 -11.40 3.96 -9.27
N LYS A 15 -12.43 4.74 -8.92
CA LYS A 15 -13.32 4.43 -7.78
C LYS A 15 -14.13 3.17 -8.04
N GLU A 16 -14.70 3.04 -9.24
CA GLU A 16 -15.48 1.85 -9.62
C GLU A 16 -14.60 0.60 -9.69
N TRP A 17 -13.38 0.70 -10.22
CA TRP A 17 -12.44 -0.42 -10.22
C TRP A 17 -12.11 -0.87 -8.78
N LYS A 18 -11.85 0.06 -7.86
CA LYS A 18 -11.62 -0.26 -6.45
C LYS A 18 -12.83 -0.93 -5.80
N LYS A 19 -14.05 -0.45 -6.12
CA LYS A 19 -15.30 -1.03 -5.60
C LYS A 19 -15.51 -2.47 -6.08
N ARG A 20 -15.14 -2.77 -7.33
CA ARG A 20 -15.23 -4.12 -7.91
C ARG A 20 -14.10 -5.06 -7.47
N ASN A 21 -12.95 -4.52 -7.04
CA ASN A 21 -11.75 -5.30 -6.69
C ASN A 21 -11.25 -4.96 -5.27
N PRO A 22 -12.05 -5.19 -4.22
CA PRO A 22 -11.73 -4.73 -2.86
C PRO A 22 -10.43 -5.34 -2.32
N GLU A 23 -10.21 -6.64 -2.49
CA GLU A 23 -9.00 -7.33 -2.02
C GLU A 23 -7.73 -6.82 -2.70
N HIS A 24 -7.76 -6.67 -4.03
CA HIS A 24 -6.61 -6.16 -4.77
C HIS A 24 -6.33 -4.69 -4.44
N ALA A 25 -7.39 -3.87 -4.29
CA ALA A 25 -7.26 -2.49 -3.85
C ALA A 25 -6.66 -2.40 -2.43
N ARG A 26 -7.07 -3.29 -1.52
CA ARG A 26 -6.50 -3.39 -0.16
C ARG A 26 -5.03 -3.75 -0.22
N TYR A 27 -4.65 -4.80 -0.97
CA TYR A 27 -3.26 -5.20 -1.19
C TYR A 27 -2.39 -4.04 -1.69
N LEU A 28 -2.85 -3.33 -2.74
CA LEU A 28 -2.11 -2.19 -3.28
C LEU A 28 -1.97 -1.05 -2.28
N SER A 29 -3.03 -0.79 -1.49
CA SER A 29 -3.03 0.25 -0.47
C SER A 29 -2.02 -0.06 0.65
N VAL A 30 -2.08 -1.26 1.24
CA VAL A 30 -1.15 -1.65 2.31
C VAL A 30 0.30 -1.69 1.81
N ARG A 31 0.53 -2.19 0.60
CA ARG A 31 1.85 -2.20 -0.03
C ARG A 31 2.41 -0.78 -0.24
N SER A 32 1.55 0.17 -0.62
CA SER A 32 1.94 1.57 -0.79
C SER A 32 2.20 2.26 0.54
N ALA A 33 1.42 1.93 1.58
CA ALA A 33 1.61 2.41 2.94
C ALA A 33 2.95 1.91 3.51
N ALA A 34 3.26 0.62 3.40
CA ALA A 34 4.54 0.05 3.84
C ALA A 34 5.74 0.76 3.17
N ARG A 35 5.70 0.95 1.84
CA ARG A 35 6.73 1.73 1.13
C ARG A 35 6.87 3.16 1.63
N THR A 36 5.75 3.79 1.98
CA THR A 36 5.73 5.17 2.47
C THR A 36 6.33 5.23 3.87
N PHE A 37 5.98 4.27 4.72
CA PHE A 37 6.56 4.11 6.06
C PHE A 37 8.08 4.03 5.97
N SER A 38 8.62 3.05 5.23
CA SER A 38 10.07 2.87 5.10
C SER A 38 10.79 4.08 4.50
N ARG A 39 10.15 4.81 3.57
CA ARG A 39 10.79 5.96 2.90
C ARG A 39 10.78 7.24 3.74
N LYS A 40 9.73 7.47 4.54
CA LYS A 40 9.46 8.80 5.13
C LYS A 40 9.27 8.82 6.63
N TYR A 41 8.84 7.70 7.23
CA TYR A 41 8.39 7.69 8.63
C TYR A 41 9.23 6.81 9.53
N ALA A 42 9.84 5.75 9.00
CA ALA A 42 10.77 4.93 9.77
C ALA A 42 11.88 5.83 10.34
N LYS A 43 12.06 5.78 11.65
CA LYS A 43 13.01 6.63 12.37
C LYS A 43 14.43 6.07 12.33
N ASN A 44 14.53 4.76 12.23
CA ASN A 44 15.78 4.02 12.18
C ASN A 44 15.60 2.73 11.36
N ARG A 45 16.67 1.97 11.20
CA ARG A 45 16.70 0.77 10.35
C ARG A 45 15.94 -0.39 11.02
N GLU A 46 16.02 -0.45 12.34
CA GLU A 46 15.44 -1.50 13.18
C GLU A 46 13.92 -1.58 13.00
N GLU A 47 13.22 -0.45 12.91
CA GLU A 47 11.77 -0.40 12.64
C GLU A 47 11.37 -1.06 11.30
N VAL A 48 12.25 -1.06 10.30
CA VAL A 48 11.99 -1.73 9.01
C VAL A 48 12.34 -3.21 9.09
N GLU A 49 13.40 -3.57 9.83
CA GLU A 49 13.80 -4.96 10.07
C GLU A 49 12.78 -5.72 10.92
N GLU A 50 12.08 -5.05 11.83
CA GLU A 50 10.93 -5.61 12.55
C GLU A 50 9.85 -6.11 11.58
N LEU A 51 9.56 -5.36 10.52
CA LEU A 51 8.57 -5.78 9.51
C LEU A 51 9.00 -7.04 8.75
N LEU A 52 10.31 -7.23 8.53
CA LEU A 52 10.85 -8.46 7.94
C LEU A 52 10.73 -9.62 8.92
N THR A 53 11.05 -9.39 10.19
CA THR A 53 10.88 -10.40 11.25
C THR A 53 9.43 -10.88 11.31
N ILE A 54 8.45 -9.97 11.32
CA ILE A 54 7.02 -10.32 11.30
C ILE A 54 6.67 -11.14 10.05
N PHE A 55 7.24 -10.80 8.89
CA PHE A 55 7.02 -11.59 7.68
C PHE A 55 7.55 -13.02 7.84
N ASP A 56 8.77 -13.16 8.34
CA ASP A 56 9.46 -14.45 8.50
C ASP A 56 8.88 -15.32 9.62
N THR A 57 8.16 -14.76 10.59
CA THR A 57 7.57 -15.52 11.69
C THR A 57 6.08 -15.81 11.46
N GLU A 58 5.32 -14.83 10.99
CA GLU A 58 3.86 -14.87 10.99
C GLU A 58 3.24 -15.05 9.60
N ASN A 59 3.91 -14.63 8.53
CA ASN A 59 3.31 -14.69 7.21
C ASN A 59 3.22 -16.14 6.73
N ILE A 60 2.02 -16.55 6.30
CA ILE A 60 1.79 -17.89 5.72
C ILE A 60 2.58 -18.12 4.43
N ASN A 61 2.94 -17.04 3.73
CA ASN A 61 3.66 -17.10 2.46
C ASN A 61 5.20 -17.12 2.62
N ARG A 62 5.73 -17.14 3.85
CA ARG A 62 7.18 -17.06 4.09
C ARG A 62 7.99 -18.25 3.53
N GLN A 63 7.34 -19.37 3.24
CA GLN A 63 7.96 -20.59 2.72
C GLN A 63 7.79 -20.76 1.21
N ASN A 64 7.08 -19.83 0.55
CA ASN A 64 6.82 -19.85 -0.90
C ASN A 64 7.89 -19.07 -1.66
#